data_AF-A0A351YB20-F1
#
_entry.id   AF-A0A351YB20-F1
#
_cell.length_a   1.000
_cell.length_b   1.000
_cell.length_c   1.000
_cell.angle_alpha   90.00
_cell.angle_beta   90.00
_cell.angle_gamma   90.00
#
_symmetry.space_group_name_H-M   'P 1'
#
loop_
_entity.id
_entity.type
_entity.pdbx_description
1 polymer ?
#
loop_
_entity_poly.entity_id
_entity_poly.type
_entity_poly.pdbx_seq_one_letter_code
_entity_poly.pdbx_strand_id
1 'polypeptide(L)'
;MKKVLLLLFMLPTLLWAQDDAKYLAGAVPVEDGYVTFRQTFKAPSLSQKDIYQSMLLWATQKFQKNEQFPQNQLITQDEAAGELGAVGEEYLTFSSSFLSLDRTRIYYQCRVKCLPGECTVELSHIRYWYDEARDGGVRYSAEEIITDEHGLNKSKTKLARVVGKFREKTIDFKDQLFKDIASTIGNNAVQTASAPAAQPAKEESAVTTNDKVVTIGVPAVATTTTAVAVAAQTTQPAATPATPAAKGMEGFRQITPDQIPGNAVKLISDAFIITAGNDELFNPMAGGWGGLGNLFNRPVAYCFIDPARYTYGIMQKNDVYTLTFYTPAYQEAIQYVGTHSGRDGDKVAGSKLTPITTPGGGKAFAEAWLVIECRKIATQLLTPSSVTDAAVKAQYPNKQTELFVGEITGVWMK
;
A
#
# COMPACT_ATOMS: atom_id res chain seq x y z
N MET A 1 -0.22 44.33 -63.29
CA MET A 1 0.16 44.93 -62.00
C MET A 1 -1.00 44.74 -61.02
N LYS A 2 -0.72 44.13 -59.86
CA LYS A 2 -1.39 44.25 -58.53
C LYS A 2 -2.94 44.25 -58.50
N LYS A 3 -3.58 43.10 -58.24
CA LYS A 3 -4.12 42.67 -56.92
C LYS A 3 -5.12 43.65 -56.26
N VAL A 4 -6.42 43.38 -56.40
CA VAL A 4 -7.52 43.86 -55.52
C VAL A 4 -8.46 42.66 -55.35
N LEU A 5 -8.26 41.88 -54.28
CA LEU A 5 -8.89 41.95 -52.97
C LEU A 5 -10.13 41.05 -52.90
N LEU A 6 -9.89 39.94 -52.24
CA LEU A 6 -10.74 38.80 -51.94
C LEU A 6 -11.52 39.14 -50.67
N LEU A 7 -12.87 39.14 -50.72
CA LEU A 7 -13.71 39.20 -49.54
C LEU A 7 -14.88 38.21 -49.72
N LEU A 8 -14.50 36.94 -49.76
CA LEU A 8 -15.42 35.82 -49.62
C LEU A 8 -15.81 35.73 -48.14
N PHE A 9 -17.11 35.72 -47.88
CA PHE A 9 -17.73 35.43 -46.59
C PHE A 9 -17.14 34.16 -45.97
N MET A 10 -16.15 34.31 -45.08
CA MET A 10 -15.82 33.34 -44.05
C MET A 10 -16.57 33.78 -42.80
N LEU A 11 -17.82 33.30 -42.67
CA LEU A 11 -18.47 33.18 -41.36
C LEU A 11 -17.58 32.25 -40.53
N PRO A 12 -16.91 32.73 -39.47
CA PRO A 12 -16.14 31.84 -38.63
C PRO A 12 -17.12 30.93 -37.90
N THR A 13 -16.82 29.64 -37.99
CA THR A 13 -17.38 28.52 -37.25
C THR A 13 -17.65 28.89 -35.77
N LEU A 14 -18.87 29.32 -35.46
CA LEU A 14 -19.41 29.43 -34.10
C LEU A 14 -20.00 28.07 -33.67
N LEU A 15 -19.18 27.01 -33.76
CA LEU A 15 -19.53 25.66 -33.32
C LEU A 15 -18.53 25.10 -32.29
N TRP A 16 -17.70 25.96 -31.68
CA TRP A 16 -16.74 25.61 -30.63
C TRP A 16 -16.97 26.39 -29.32
N ALA A 17 -18.22 26.61 -28.93
CA ALA A 17 -18.53 27.32 -27.67
C ALA A 17 -19.44 26.52 -26.73
N GLN A 18 -19.90 25.32 -27.11
CA GLN A 18 -20.75 24.47 -26.26
C GLN A 18 -20.00 23.38 -25.50
N ASP A 19 -18.84 22.91 -25.97
CA ASP A 19 -18.11 21.82 -25.29
C ASP A 19 -17.46 22.26 -23.97
N ASP A 20 -17.04 23.52 -23.86
CA ASP A 20 -16.33 24.00 -22.67
C ASP A 20 -17.23 24.09 -21.44
N ALA A 21 -18.55 24.21 -21.60
CA ALA A 21 -19.50 24.40 -20.50
C ALA A 21 -19.39 23.32 -19.42
N LYS A 22 -19.07 22.09 -19.84
CA LYS A 22 -18.81 20.93 -18.97
C LYS A 22 -17.69 21.19 -17.95
N TYR A 23 -16.71 22.01 -18.30
CA TYR A 23 -15.49 22.23 -17.51
C TYR A 23 -15.50 23.57 -16.75
N LEU A 24 -16.52 24.41 -16.92
CA LEU A 24 -16.58 25.75 -16.31
C LEU A 24 -17.05 25.67 -14.84
N ALA A 25 -17.46 26.82 -14.29
CA ALA A 25 -17.75 26.98 -12.87
C ALA A 25 -18.72 25.91 -12.32
N GLY A 26 -18.42 25.40 -11.13
CA GLY A 26 -19.19 24.35 -10.47
C GLY A 26 -18.84 22.91 -10.89
N ALA A 27 -18.03 22.72 -11.94
CA ALA A 27 -17.63 21.39 -12.38
C ALA A 27 -16.65 20.68 -11.44
N VAL A 28 -15.92 21.43 -10.59
CA VAL A 28 -14.95 20.92 -9.60
C VAL A 28 -15.38 21.33 -8.19
N PRO A 29 -16.22 20.53 -7.51
CA PRO A 29 -16.67 20.79 -6.15
C PRO A 29 -15.52 20.67 -5.14
N VAL A 30 -15.59 21.49 -4.08
CA VAL A 30 -14.68 21.45 -2.92
C VAL A 30 -15.52 21.22 -1.67
N GLU A 31 -15.22 20.15 -0.94
CA GLU A 31 -15.88 19.76 0.32
C GLU A 31 -14.79 19.52 1.38
N ASP A 32 -14.96 20.07 2.57
CA ASP A 32 -14.01 19.97 3.70
C ASP A 32 -12.55 20.32 3.31
N GLY A 33 -12.40 21.27 2.39
CA GLY A 33 -11.09 21.73 1.91
C GLY A 33 -10.43 20.81 0.88
N TYR A 34 -11.13 19.79 0.37
CA TYR A 34 -10.65 18.89 -0.68
C TYR A 34 -11.55 18.94 -1.91
N VAL A 35 -10.95 18.85 -3.09
CA VAL A 35 -11.67 18.56 -4.33
C VAL A 35 -12.26 17.16 -4.22
N THR A 36 -13.59 17.08 -4.23
CA THR A 36 -14.33 15.84 -3.93
C THR A 36 -15.45 15.64 -4.92
N PHE A 37 -15.27 14.68 -5.83
CA PHE A 37 -16.34 14.30 -6.75
C PHE A 37 -17.14 13.15 -6.17
N ARG A 38 -18.46 13.31 -6.09
CA ARG A 38 -19.35 12.27 -5.56
C ARG A 38 -20.50 11.97 -6.53
N GLN A 39 -20.83 10.69 -6.70
CA GLN A 39 -21.98 10.26 -7.47
C GLN A 39 -22.66 9.04 -6.84
N THR A 40 -23.99 9.06 -6.80
CA THR A 40 -24.82 7.93 -6.37
C THR A 40 -25.43 7.23 -7.57
N PHE A 41 -25.22 5.94 -7.68
CA PHE A 41 -25.77 5.03 -8.67
C PHE A 41 -26.94 4.26 -8.06
N LYS A 42 -28.10 4.29 -8.72
CA LYS A 42 -29.30 3.58 -8.27
C LYS A 42 -29.38 2.22 -8.97
N ALA A 43 -29.60 1.16 -8.19
CA ALA A 43 -29.76 -0.21 -8.65
C ALA A 43 -30.81 -0.94 -7.78
N PRO A 44 -32.09 -0.51 -7.81
CA PRO A 44 -33.11 -0.90 -6.82
C PRO A 44 -33.40 -2.40 -6.76
N SER A 45 -33.03 -3.16 -7.79
CA SER A 45 -33.20 -4.61 -7.86
C SER A 45 -32.08 -5.42 -7.19
N LEU A 46 -31.00 -4.76 -6.74
CA LEU A 46 -29.82 -5.44 -6.18
C LEU A 46 -29.73 -5.27 -4.66
N SER A 47 -29.32 -6.33 -3.96
CA SER A 47 -29.02 -6.25 -2.54
C SER A 47 -27.70 -5.49 -2.30
N GLN A 48 -27.50 -4.99 -1.06
CA GLN A 48 -26.22 -4.38 -0.67
C GLN A 48 -25.04 -5.32 -0.94
N LYS A 49 -25.22 -6.62 -0.68
CA LYS A 49 -24.19 -7.63 -0.88
C LYS A 49 -23.82 -7.78 -2.35
N ASP A 50 -24.81 -7.86 -3.24
CA ASP A 50 -24.56 -8.01 -4.68
C ASP A 50 -23.83 -6.79 -5.25
N ILE A 51 -24.26 -5.59 -4.85
CA ILE A 51 -23.60 -4.34 -5.22
C ILE A 51 -22.16 -4.32 -4.69
N TYR A 52 -21.95 -4.67 -3.41
CA TYR A 52 -20.62 -4.73 -2.81
C TYR A 52 -19.69 -5.68 -3.54
N GLN A 53 -20.13 -6.91 -3.84
CA GLN A 53 -19.30 -7.89 -4.54
C GLN A 53 -18.96 -7.42 -5.97
N SER A 54 -19.91 -6.78 -6.65
CA SER A 54 -19.69 -6.15 -7.97
C SER A 54 -18.60 -5.09 -7.91
N MET A 55 -18.69 -4.21 -6.92
CA MET A 55 -17.73 -3.12 -6.72
C MET A 55 -16.38 -3.63 -6.24
N LEU A 56 -16.33 -4.67 -5.43
CA LEU A 56 -15.09 -5.30 -4.98
C LEU A 56 -14.34 -5.93 -6.16
N LEU A 57 -15.03 -6.64 -7.05
CA LEU A 57 -14.43 -7.21 -8.25
C LEU A 57 -13.86 -6.12 -9.17
N TRP A 58 -14.66 -5.10 -9.46
CA TRP A 58 -14.22 -3.95 -10.26
C TRP A 58 -13.01 -3.25 -9.62
N ALA A 59 -13.07 -2.98 -8.32
CA ALA A 59 -12.00 -2.27 -7.62
C ALA A 59 -10.71 -3.11 -7.55
N THR A 60 -10.81 -4.43 -7.36
CA THR A 60 -9.65 -5.34 -7.37
C THR A 60 -8.91 -5.29 -8.71
N GLN A 61 -9.63 -5.19 -9.82
CA GLN A 61 -9.05 -5.06 -11.15
C GLN A 61 -8.52 -3.65 -11.41
N LYS A 62 -9.31 -2.62 -11.09
CA LYS A 62 -8.98 -1.21 -11.35
C LYS A 62 -7.76 -0.75 -10.56
N PHE A 63 -7.66 -1.16 -9.30
CA PHE A 63 -6.60 -0.75 -8.36
C PHE A 63 -5.56 -1.85 -8.17
N GLN A 64 -5.29 -2.62 -9.23
CA GLN A 64 -4.23 -3.61 -9.20
C GLN A 64 -2.85 -2.93 -9.15
N LYS A 65 -2.10 -3.23 -8.10
CA LYS A 65 -0.71 -2.81 -7.95
C LYS A 65 0.16 -3.46 -9.02
N ASN A 66 0.96 -2.66 -9.72
CA ASN A 66 1.98 -3.15 -10.65
C ASN A 66 3.20 -2.22 -10.64
N GLU A 67 4.24 -2.55 -11.39
CA GLU A 67 5.49 -1.77 -11.44
C GLU A 67 5.25 -0.32 -11.90
N GLN A 68 4.29 -0.10 -12.79
CA GLN A 68 3.97 1.23 -13.32
C GLN A 68 3.17 2.06 -12.33
N PHE A 69 2.24 1.42 -11.60
CA PHE A 69 1.33 2.03 -10.65
C PHE A 69 1.43 1.35 -9.27
N PRO A 70 2.54 1.55 -8.54
CA PRO A 70 2.80 0.88 -7.27
C PRO A 70 1.93 1.35 -6.10
N GLN A 71 1.23 2.48 -6.19
CA GLN A 71 0.32 3.00 -5.16
C GLN A 71 -1.12 2.52 -5.32
N ASN A 72 -1.45 1.86 -6.45
CA ASN A 72 -2.76 1.22 -6.63
C ASN A 72 -2.97 0.14 -5.57
N GLN A 73 -4.02 0.27 -4.76
CA GLN A 73 -4.42 -0.75 -3.79
C GLN A 73 -5.81 -0.49 -3.21
N LEU A 74 -6.48 -1.55 -2.75
CA LEU A 74 -7.64 -1.43 -1.87
C LEU A 74 -7.16 -1.15 -0.43
N ILE A 75 -7.73 -0.13 0.21
CA ILE A 75 -7.42 0.31 1.58
C ILE A 75 -8.51 -0.06 2.60
N THR A 76 -9.75 -0.29 2.16
CA THR A 76 -10.86 -0.65 3.04
C THR A 76 -11.76 -1.64 2.30
N GLN A 77 -12.13 -2.72 2.99
CA GLN A 77 -13.04 -3.74 2.49
C GLN A 77 -13.89 -4.22 3.67
N ASP A 78 -15.06 -3.62 3.84
CA ASP A 78 -16.03 -3.99 4.86
C ASP A 78 -17.35 -4.38 4.19
N GLU A 79 -17.55 -5.67 3.97
CA GLU A 79 -18.76 -6.20 3.35
C GLU A 79 -20.01 -5.95 4.20
N ALA A 80 -19.87 -6.02 5.54
CA ALA A 80 -20.98 -5.85 6.45
C ALA A 80 -21.47 -4.40 6.47
N ALA A 81 -20.55 -3.44 6.48
CA ALA A 81 -20.86 -2.02 6.36
C ALA A 81 -21.14 -1.61 4.90
N GLY A 82 -20.79 -2.44 3.91
CA GLY A 82 -20.89 -2.08 2.49
C GLY A 82 -19.87 -1.02 2.08
N GLU A 83 -18.68 -0.99 2.68
CA GLU A 83 -17.67 0.03 2.44
C GLU A 83 -16.45 -0.53 1.70
N LEU A 84 -16.09 0.12 0.59
CA LEU A 84 -14.82 -0.12 -0.09
C LEU A 84 -14.04 1.18 -0.18
N GLY A 85 -12.74 1.10 0.05
CA GLY A 85 -11.82 2.22 -0.14
C GLY A 85 -10.65 1.75 -0.99
N ALA A 86 -10.16 2.60 -1.88
CA ALA A 86 -8.98 2.36 -2.69
C ALA A 86 -8.13 3.62 -2.85
N VAL A 87 -6.84 3.43 -3.10
CA VAL A 87 -5.94 4.45 -3.61
C VAL A 87 -5.65 4.12 -5.06
N GLY A 88 -5.80 5.11 -5.92
CA GLY A 88 -5.50 5.03 -7.34
C GLY A 88 -4.27 5.85 -7.71
N GLU A 89 -3.51 5.32 -8.67
CA GLU A 89 -2.37 5.92 -9.33
C GLU A 89 -2.43 5.57 -10.82
N GLU A 90 -2.50 6.58 -11.66
CA GLU A 90 -2.61 6.40 -13.10
C GLU A 90 -1.88 7.50 -13.87
N TYR A 91 -1.70 7.31 -15.17
CA TYR A 91 -1.30 8.39 -16.06
C TYR A 91 -2.53 9.10 -16.62
N LEU A 92 -2.55 10.41 -16.46
CA LEU A 92 -3.52 11.32 -17.06
C LEU A 92 -2.85 12.04 -18.25
N THR A 93 -3.22 11.64 -19.46
CA THR A 93 -2.62 12.17 -20.70
C THR A 93 -3.31 13.46 -21.14
N PHE A 94 -2.54 14.55 -21.26
CA PHE A 94 -3.00 15.83 -21.81
C PHE A 94 -2.99 15.83 -23.33
N SER A 95 -1.92 15.32 -23.93
CA SER A 95 -1.81 15.16 -25.38
C SER A 95 -0.84 14.03 -25.73
N SER A 96 -1.08 13.38 -26.86
CA SER A 96 -0.22 12.31 -27.38
C SER A 96 -0.10 12.46 -28.89
N SER A 97 1.14 12.54 -29.38
CA SER A 97 1.50 12.66 -30.79
C SER A 97 2.74 11.81 -31.08
N PHE A 98 3.11 11.64 -32.35
CA PHE A 98 4.26 10.82 -32.73
C PHE A 98 5.59 11.24 -32.07
N LEU A 99 5.77 12.55 -31.81
CA LEU A 99 7.04 13.09 -31.29
C LEU A 99 6.96 13.54 -29.82
N SER A 100 5.77 13.54 -29.21
CA SER A 100 5.60 14.11 -27.88
C SER A 100 4.42 13.49 -27.15
N LEU A 101 4.64 13.16 -25.89
CA LEU A 101 3.65 12.70 -24.93
C LEU A 101 3.64 13.67 -23.74
N ASP A 102 2.53 14.38 -23.54
CA ASP A 102 2.32 15.25 -22.39
C ASP A 102 1.31 14.57 -21.45
N ARG A 103 1.78 14.15 -20.27
CA ARG A 103 0.96 13.49 -19.26
C ARG A 103 1.40 13.88 -17.85
N THR A 104 0.49 13.77 -16.91
CA THR A 104 0.80 13.81 -15.47
C THR A 104 0.50 12.46 -14.86
N ARG A 105 1.22 12.08 -13.82
CA ARG A 105 0.76 11.04 -12.92
C ARG A 105 -0.29 11.64 -11.98
N ILE A 106 -1.40 10.95 -11.80
CA ILE A 106 -2.50 11.33 -10.90
C ILE A 106 -2.58 10.32 -9.76
N TYR A 107 -2.74 10.80 -8.54
CA TYR A 107 -3.01 10.03 -7.34
C TYR A 107 -4.36 10.44 -6.77
N TYR A 108 -5.14 9.50 -6.26
CA TYR A 108 -6.47 9.80 -5.73
C TYR A 108 -6.95 8.74 -4.73
N GLN A 109 -7.93 9.09 -3.90
CA GLN A 109 -8.69 8.14 -3.10
C GLN A 109 -10.06 7.90 -3.74
N CYS A 110 -10.45 6.64 -3.86
CA CYS A 110 -11.78 6.22 -4.27
C CYS A 110 -12.48 5.56 -3.07
N ARG A 111 -13.63 6.07 -2.65
CA ARG A 111 -14.45 5.48 -1.59
C ARG A 111 -15.81 5.09 -2.16
N VAL A 112 -16.29 3.94 -1.74
CA VAL A 112 -17.56 3.36 -2.20
C VAL A 112 -18.36 3.00 -0.96
N LYS A 113 -19.62 3.44 -0.92
CA LYS A 113 -20.61 3.05 0.08
C LYS A 113 -21.80 2.40 -0.62
N CYS A 114 -21.96 1.11 -0.40
CA CYS A 114 -23.05 0.30 -0.90
C CYS A 114 -24.16 0.22 0.15
N LEU A 115 -25.38 0.49 -0.27
CA LEU A 115 -26.62 0.31 0.50
C LEU A 115 -27.59 -0.56 -0.31
N PRO A 116 -28.66 -1.09 0.29
CA PRO A 116 -29.69 -1.78 -0.47
C PRO A 116 -30.23 -0.88 -1.60
N GLY A 117 -30.11 -1.33 -2.84
CA GLY A 117 -30.63 -0.63 -4.01
C GLY A 117 -29.79 0.56 -4.52
N GLU A 118 -28.63 0.87 -3.92
CA GLU A 118 -27.79 2.00 -4.35
C GLU A 118 -26.32 1.90 -3.95
N CYS A 119 -25.48 2.64 -4.66
CA CYS A 119 -24.04 2.71 -4.44
C CYS A 119 -23.58 4.16 -4.58
N THR A 120 -22.92 4.72 -3.58
CA THR A 120 -22.31 6.05 -3.66
C THR A 120 -20.80 5.92 -3.80
N VAL A 121 -20.23 6.58 -4.81
CA VAL A 121 -18.80 6.61 -5.06
C VAL A 121 -18.29 8.03 -4.89
N GLU A 122 -17.16 8.16 -4.22
CA GLU A 122 -16.44 9.41 -3.97
C GLU A 122 -15.00 9.30 -4.48
N LEU A 123 -14.55 10.34 -5.18
CA LEU A 123 -13.18 10.52 -5.65
C LEU A 123 -12.62 11.79 -5.02
N SER A 124 -11.61 11.67 -4.16
CA SER A 124 -11.06 12.78 -3.37
C SER A 124 -9.54 12.66 -3.18
N HIS A 125 -8.93 13.61 -2.46
CA HIS A 125 -7.49 13.68 -2.18
C HIS A 125 -6.63 13.59 -3.45
N ILE A 126 -7.03 14.30 -4.50
CA ILE A 126 -6.41 14.22 -5.82
C ILE A 126 -5.07 14.99 -5.82
N ARG A 127 -4.01 14.34 -6.29
CA ARG A 127 -2.67 14.94 -6.42
C ARG A 127 -2.07 14.62 -7.77
N TYR A 128 -1.17 15.49 -8.21
CA TYR A 128 -0.47 15.34 -9.48
C TYR A 128 1.03 15.33 -9.28
N TRP A 129 1.72 14.52 -10.07
CA TRP A 129 3.16 14.59 -10.26
C TRP A 129 3.44 14.74 -11.76
N TYR A 130 3.81 15.96 -12.14
CA TYR A 130 3.98 16.38 -13.52
C TYR A 130 5.46 16.50 -13.89
N ASP A 131 5.79 16.17 -15.14
CA ASP A 131 7.15 16.26 -15.68
C ASP A 131 8.19 15.49 -14.86
N GLU A 132 7.87 14.25 -14.47
CA GLU A 132 8.71 13.37 -13.62
C GLU A 132 10.18 13.28 -14.08
N ALA A 133 10.39 13.34 -15.41
CA ALA A 133 11.70 13.22 -16.03
C ALA A 133 12.59 14.46 -15.90
N ARG A 134 12.00 15.63 -15.57
CA ARG A 134 12.71 16.89 -15.48
C ARG A 134 12.88 17.31 -14.02
N ASP A 135 14.11 17.25 -13.53
CA ASP A 135 14.48 17.69 -12.17
C ASP A 135 13.63 17.05 -11.04
N GLY A 136 13.15 15.82 -11.26
CA GLY A 136 12.30 15.09 -10.32
C GLY A 136 10.83 15.49 -10.32
N GLY A 137 10.41 16.32 -11.28
CA GLY A 137 9.03 16.75 -11.52
C GLY A 137 8.43 17.69 -10.48
N VAL A 138 7.28 18.25 -10.80
CA VAL A 138 6.53 19.18 -9.95
C VAL A 138 5.30 18.51 -9.38
N ARG A 139 5.04 18.72 -8.08
CA ARG A 139 3.88 18.17 -7.39
C ARG A 139 2.84 19.26 -7.17
N TYR A 140 1.58 18.92 -7.41
CA TYR A 140 0.43 19.80 -7.19
C TYR A 140 -0.66 19.05 -6.45
N SER A 141 -1.40 19.74 -5.58
CA SER A 141 -2.70 19.28 -5.12
C SER A 141 -3.81 19.76 -6.07
N ALA A 142 -4.93 19.05 -6.16
CA ALA A 142 -6.06 19.49 -6.98
C ALA A 142 -6.64 20.83 -6.53
N GLU A 143 -6.62 21.08 -5.24
CA GLU A 143 -7.10 22.29 -4.60
C GLU A 143 -6.36 23.54 -5.10
N GLU A 144 -5.05 23.41 -5.36
CA GLU A 144 -4.18 24.50 -5.82
C GLU A 144 -4.30 24.82 -7.31
N ILE A 145 -4.77 23.88 -8.15
CA ILE A 145 -4.66 24.04 -9.61
C ILE A 145 -5.93 23.78 -10.42
N ILE A 146 -6.91 23.00 -9.93
CA ILE A 146 -8.11 22.66 -10.73
C ILE A 146 -9.42 23.25 -10.22
N THR A 147 -9.45 23.88 -9.03
CA THR A 147 -10.65 24.55 -8.49
C THR A 147 -11.12 25.69 -9.39
N ASP A 148 -12.34 26.20 -9.19
CA ASP A 148 -12.86 27.33 -9.98
C ASP A 148 -12.00 28.60 -9.87
N GLU A 149 -11.29 28.76 -8.75
CA GLU A 149 -10.42 29.90 -8.49
C GLU A 149 -9.13 29.84 -9.32
N HIS A 150 -8.54 28.65 -9.47
CA HIS A 150 -7.23 28.48 -10.10
C HIS A 150 -7.32 27.89 -11.52
N GLY A 151 -8.26 26.99 -11.75
CA GLY A 151 -8.45 26.24 -13.00
C GLY A 151 -9.21 27.01 -14.08
N LEU A 152 -9.76 28.19 -13.78
CA LEU A 152 -10.50 29.05 -14.72
C LEU A 152 -9.86 30.43 -14.85
N ASN A 153 -10.22 31.17 -15.90
CA ASN A 153 -9.88 32.59 -15.99
C ASN A 153 -10.68 33.42 -14.96
N LYS A 154 -10.30 34.69 -14.75
CA LYS A 154 -10.95 35.58 -13.77
C LYS A 154 -12.46 35.73 -13.96
N SER A 155 -12.96 35.64 -15.20
CA SER A 155 -14.39 35.73 -15.51
C SER A 155 -15.13 34.39 -15.39
N LYS A 156 -14.43 33.28 -15.10
CA LYS A 156 -14.95 31.91 -15.05
C LYS A 156 -15.66 31.44 -16.33
N THR A 157 -15.30 32.02 -17.47
CA THR A 157 -15.89 31.72 -18.78
C THR A 157 -15.02 30.83 -19.67
N LYS A 158 -13.75 30.62 -19.27
CA LYS A 158 -12.79 29.77 -19.99
C LYS A 158 -11.85 29.10 -18.98
N LEU A 159 -11.27 27.98 -19.40
CA LEU A 159 -10.19 27.31 -18.68
C LEU A 159 -8.97 28.22 -18.52
N ALA A 160 -8.25 28.08 -17.41
CA ALA A 160 -7.00 28.76 -17.18
C ALA A 160 -5.94 28.31 -18.19
N ARG A 161 -5.14 29.24 -18.71
CA ARG A 161 -4.22 28.98 -19.83
C ARG A 161 -3.20 27.87 -19.57
N VAL A 162 -2.71 27.75 -18.33
CA VAL A 162 -1.60 26.84 -17.99
C VAL A 162 -2.13 25.57 -17.31
N VAL A 163 -2.94 25.74 -16.26
CA VAL A 163 -3.44 24.62 -15.45
C VAL A 163 -4.80 24.08 -15.90
N GLY A 164 -5.47 24.75 -16.84
CA GLY A 164 -6.79 24.34 -17.34
C GLY A 164 -6.82 22.92 -17.91
N LYS A 165 -5.72 22.44 -18.49
CA LYS A 165 -5.58 21.06 -18.97
C LYS A 165 -5.70 20.01 -17.86
N PHE A 166 -5.24 20.33 -16.65
CA PHE A 166 -5.39 19.46 -15.48
C PHE A 166 -6.87 19.37 -15.09
N ARG A 167 -7.57 20.50 -15.08
CA ARG A 167 -9.00 20.57 -14.78
C ARG A 167 -9.82 19.76 -15.78
N GLU A 168 -9.65 20.04 -17.08
CA GLU A 168 -10.33 19.32 -18.15
C GLU A 168 -10.12 17.81 -18.05
N LYS A 169 -8.85 17.37 -18.00
CA LYS A 169 -8.54 15.93 -18.00
C LYS A 169 -8.93 15.22 -16.72
N THR A 170 -8.96 15.91 -15.57
CA THR A 170 -9.45 15.30 -14.33
C THR A 170 -10.95 15.10 -14.35
N ILE A 171 -11.71 16.04 -14.92
CA ILE A 171 -13.16 15.90 -15.11
C ILE A 171 -13.44 14.74 -16.07
N ASP A 172 -12.72 14.65 -17.19
CA ASP A 172 -12.85 13.53 -18.14
C ASP A 172 -12.51 12.17 -17.50
N PHE A 173 -11.42 12.12 -16.74
CA PHE A 173 -11.01 10.93 -16.01
C PHE A 173 -12.10 10.45 -15.05
N LYS A 174 -12.64 11.37 -14.24
CA LYS A 174 -13.76 11.10 -13.32
C LYS A 174 -14.99 10.60 -14.08
N ASP A 175 -15.36 11.23 -15.19
CA ASP A 175 -16.54 10.83 -15.97
C ASP A 175 -16.38 9.41 -16.52
N GLN A 176 -15.20 9.08 -17.05
CA GLN A 176 -14.93 7.73 -17.53
C GLN A 176 -14.97 6.72 -16.38
N LEU A 177 -14.36 7.04 -15.24
CA LEU A 177 -14.40 6.19 -14.04
C LEU A 177 -15.84 5.91 -13.59
N PHE A 178 -16.68 6.95 -13.49
CA PHE A 178 -18.08 6.81 -13.10
C PHE A 178 -18.92 6.08 -14.14
N LYS A 179 -18.62 6.23 -15.42
CA LYS A 179 -19.25 5.47 -16.51
C LYS A 179 -18.91 3.98 -16.41
N ASP A 180 -17.65 3.64 -16.17
CA ASP A 180 -17.20 2.25 -16.00
C ASP A 180 -17.91 1.59 -14.82
N ILE A 181 -18.02 2.30 -13.69
CA ILE A 181 -18.74 1.83 -12.50
C ILE A 181 -20.23 1.61 -12.81
N ALA A 182 -20.88 2.55 -13.50
CA ALA A 182 -22.27 2.40 -13.90
C ALA A 182 -22.48 1.15 -14.79
N SER A 183 -21.55 0.89 -15.71
CA SER A 183 -21.58 -0.33 -16.54
C SER A 183 -21.37 -1.61 -15.73
N THR A 184 -20.46 -1.62 -14.74
CA THR A 184 -20.26 -2.77 -13.84
C THR A 184 -21.53 -3.11 -13.07
N ILE A 185 -22.16 -2.10 -12.44
CA ILE A 185 -23.40 -2.30 -11.67
C ILE A 185 -24.54 -2.74 -12.61
N GLY A 186 -24.65 -2.14 -13.80
CA GLY A 186 -25.67 -2.47 -14.79
C GLY A 186 -25.58 -3.90 -15.32
N ASN A 187 -24.39 -4.40 -15.63
CA ASN A 187 -24.20 -5.76 -16.15
C ASN A 187 -24.59 -6.84 -15.12
N ASN A 188 -24.36 -6.60 -13.84
CA ASN A 188 -24.74 -7.53 -12.78
C ASN A 188 -26.25 -7.51 -12.51
N ALA A 189 -26.93 -6.37 -12.69
CA ALA A 189 -28.39 -6.30 -12.61
C ALA A 189 -29.09 -7.19 -13.67
N VAL A 190 -28.50 -7.35 -14.86
CA VAL A 190 -29.04 -8.21 -15.94
C VAL A 190 -28.83 -9.70 -15.64
N GLN A 191 -27.74 -10.07 -14.98
CA GLN A 191 -27.47 -11.45 -14.57
C GLN A 191 -28.36 -11.91 -13.41
N THR A 192 -28.68 -11.03 -12.46
CA THR A 192 -29.61 -11.35 -11.36
C THR A 192 -31.07 -11.39 -11.83
N ALA A 193 -31.45 -10.60 -12.85
CA ALA A 193 -32.80 -10.57 -13.41
C ALA A 193 -33.16 -11.77 -14.32
N SER A 194 -32.20 -12.64 -14.64
CA SER A 194 -32.40 -13.83 -15.49
C SER A 194 -32.39 -15.16 -14.72
N ALA A 195 -32.39 -15.13 -13.38
CA ALA A 195 -32.71 -16.29 -12.56
C ALA A 195 -34.24 -16.54 -12.56
N PRO A 196 -34.74 -17.77 -12.73
CA PRO A 196 -36.18 -18.03 -12.80
C PRO A 196 -36.89 -17.59 -11.52
N ALA A 197 -37.97 -16.84 -11.70
CA ALA A 197 -38.85 -16.37 -10.64
C ALA A 197 -39.38 -17.52 -9.78
N ALA A 198 -39.18 -17.43 -8.47
CA ALA A 198 -39.88 -18.27 -7.50
C ALA A 198 -41.38 -17.92 -7.52
N GLN A 199 -42.22 -18.92 -7.80
CA GLN A 199 -43.66 -18.87 -7.56
C GLN A 199 -44.00 -19.27 -6.11
N PRO A 200 -45.17 -18.83 -5.59
CA PRO A 200 -45.37 -18.55 -4.18
C PRO A 200 -45.99 -19.69 -3.37
N ALA A 201 -45.85 -19.56 -2.05
CA ALA A 201 -46.31 -20.47 -1.01
C ALA A 201 -47.82 -20.78 -1.02
N LYS A 202 -48.17 -21.98 -0.55
CA LYS A 202 -49.46 -22.30 0.08
C LYS A 202 -49.28 -23.19 1.31
N GLU A 203 -50.07 -22.85 2.32
CA GLU A 203 -50.24 -23.41 3.68
C GLU A 203 -50.69 -24.88 3.70
N GLU A 204 -50.36 -25.66 4.74
CA GLU A 204 -51.23 -25.90 5.90
C GLU A 204 -50.71 -27.08 6.78
N SER A 205 -51.03 -26.99 8.07
CA SER A 205 -50.56 -27.75 9.24
C SER A 205 -50.96 -29.24 9.30
N ALA A 206 -50.14 -30.08 9.97
CA ALA A 206 -50.63 -31.13 10.89
C ALA A 206 -49.51 -31.69 11.79
N VAL A 207 -49.87 -31.88 13.06
CA VAL A 207 -49.12 -32.38 14.23
C VAL A 207 -48.87 -33.90 14.13
N THR A 208 -47.85 -34.48 14.79
CA THR A 208 -47.95 -35.36 16.00
C THR A 208 -46.67 -36.20 16.29
N THR A 209 -46.25 -36.16 17.56
CA THR A 209 -45.65 -37.21 18.43
C THR A 209 -44.26 -37.83 18.21
N ASN A 210 -43.41 -37.57 19.22
CA ASN A 210 -42.79 -38.51 20.18
C ASN A 210 -41.25 -38.53 20.24
N ASP A 211 -40.77 -38.30 21.47
CA ASP A 211 -39.38 -38.35 21.90
C ASP A 211 -38.68 -39.68 21.62
N LYS A 212 -37.48 -39.59 21.05
CA LYS A 212 -36.28 -40.34 21.45
C LYS A 212 -35.05 -39.79 20.70
N VAL A 213 -34.06 -39.35 21.47
CA VAL A 213 -32.68 -39.12 20.99
C VAL A 213 -32.07 -40.44 20.49
N VAL A 214 -31.27 -40.41 19.42
CA VAL A 214 -29.87 -40.90 19.38
C VAL A 214 -29.28 -40.76 17.96
N THR A 215 -28.12 -40.11 17.91
CA THR A 215 -27.12 -39.98 16.83
C THR A 215 -26.58 -41.34 16.36
N ILE A 216 -26.11 -41.45 15.10
CA ILE A 216 -24.92 -42.19 14.53
C ILE A 216 -25.18 -42.38 13.02
N GLY A 217 -24.31 -41.96 12.10
CA GLY A 217 -23.32 -42.86 11.50
C GLY A 217 -23.02 -42.51 10.04
N VAL A 218 -21.75 -42.20 9.74
CA VAL A 218 -21.25 -42.02 8.36
C VAL A 218 -20.62 -43.36 7.92
N PRO A 219 -20.99 -43.93 6.77
CA PRO A 219 -20.30 -45.09 6.23
C PRO A 219 -19.05 -44.68 5.43
N ALA A 220 -18.00 -45.48 5.59
CA ALA A 220 -16.73 -45.42 4.89
C ALA A 220 -16.75 -46.31 3.63
N VAL A 221 -16.08 -45.88 2.55
CA VAL A 221 -15.30 -46.79 1.67
C VAL A 221 -14.07 -46.06 1.10
N ALA A 222 -12.93 -46.69 1.38
CA ALA A 222 -11.60 -46.73 0.76
C ALA A 222 -11.13 -45.64 -0.23
N THR A 223 -9.97 -45.07 0.09
CA THR A 223 -8.92 -44.81 -0.90
C THR A 223 -7.56 -45.30 -0.40
N THR A 224 -6.85 -45.89 -1.34
CA THR A 224 -5.65 -46.70 -1.22
C THR A 224 -4.43 -45.86 -0.83
N THR A 225 -3.68 -46.36 0.15
CA THR A 225 -2.36 -45.90 0.55
C THR A 225 -1.35 -46.10 -0.58
N THR A 226 -0.60 -45.06 -0.92
CA THR A 226 0.78 -45.22 -1.42
C THR A 226 1.68 -44.42 -0.49
N ALA A 227 2.42 -45.14 0.34
CA ALA A 227 3.44 -44.59 1.21
C ALA A 227 4.68 -44.27 0.39
N VAL A 228 5.18 -43.04 0.48
CA VAL A 228 6.58 -42.74 0.18
C VAL A 228 7.25 -42.53 1.53
N ALA A 229 8.06 -43.50 1.93
CA ALA A 229 8.93 -43.40 3.09
C ALA A 229 10.03 -42.38 2.79
N VAL A 230 10.18 -41.37 3.64
CA VAL A 230 11.44 -40.63 3.77
C VAL A 230 12.05 -41.02 5.09
N ALA A 231 13.16 -41.74 4.99
CA ALA A 231 13.91 -42.27 6.10
C ALA A 231 14.39 -41.15 7.04
N ALA A 232 14.19 -41.36 8.33
CA ALA A 232 14.95 -40.68 9.37
C ALA A 232 16.42 -41.12 9.25
N GLN A 233 17.31 -40.16 9.02
CA GLN A 233 18.72 -40.32 9.33
C GLN A 233 19.02 -39.55 10.60
N THR A 234 19.17 -40.30 11.69
CA THR A 234 19.93 -39.88 12.86
C THR A 234 21.39 -39.73 12.46
N THR A 235 21.92 -38.50 12.47
CA THR A 235 23.35 -38.26 12.58
C THR A 235 23.60 -37.32 13.75
N GLN A 236 24.30 -37.86 14.76
CA GLN A 236 24.93 -37.09 15.82
C GLN A 236 26.04 -36.19 15.23
N PRO A 237 26.42 -35.10 15.93
CA PRO A 237 27.12 -33.97 15.34
C PRO A 237 28.60 -34.28 15.10
N ALA A 238 29.00 -34.31 13.82
CA ALA A 238 30.39 -34.18 13.45
C ALA A 238 30.76 -32.69 13.46
N ALA A 239 31.78 -32.34 14.24
CA ALA A 239 32.40 -31.03 14.26
C ALA A 239 32.76 -30.63 12.81
N THR A 240 32.11 -29.58 12.31
CA THR A 240 32.33 -29.10 10.94
C THR A 240 33.24 -27.87 10.98
N PRO A 241 34.22 -27.75 10.07
CA PRO A 241 35.28 -26.75 10.14
C PRO A 241 34.74 -25.34 9.88
N ALA A 242 35.41 -24.34 10.46
CA ALA A 242 35.12 -22.92 10.24
C ALA A 242 35.00 -22.60 8.74
N THR A 243 33.82 -22.20 8.31
CA THR A 243 33.55 -21.60 7.00
C THR A 243 34.46 -20.39 6.81
N PRO A 244 35.02 -20.14 5.60
CA PRO A 244 35.87 -18.99 5.35
C PRO A 244 35.16 -17.70 5.78
N ALA A 245 35.89 -16.81 6.45
CA ALA A 245 35.35 -15.54 6.91
C ALA A 245 34.68 -14.79 5.75
N ALA A 246 33.40 -14.49 5.89
CA ALA A 246 32.69 -13.66 4.93
C ALA A 246 33.34 -12.27 4.90
N LYS A 247 33.67 -11.77 3.70
CA LYS A 247 34.30 -10.45 3.50
C LYS A 247 33.46 -9.37 4.20
N GLY A 248 34.09 -8.56 5.07
CA GLY A 248 33.41 -7.49 5.83
C GLY A 248 32.80 -7.92 7.17
N MET A 249 32.94 -9.20 7.56
CA MET A 249 32.49 -9.75 8.84
C MET A 249 33.66 -10.31 9.66
N GLU A 250 34.79 -9.60 9.67
CA GLU A 250 36.00 -10.02 10.37
C GLU A 250 35.73 -10.22 11.87
N GLY A 251 36.11 -11.39 12.39
CA GLY A 251 35.88 -11.75 13.79
C GLY A 251 34.48 -12.28 14.11
N PHE A 252 33.62 -12.50 13.11
CA PHE A 252 32.35 -13.19 13.28
C PHE A 252 32.34 -14.57 12.58
N ARG A 253 31.61 -15.54 13.16
CA ARG A 253 31.24 -16.81 12.52
C ARG A 253 29.85 -16.71 11.91
N GLN A 254 29.69 -17.18 10.68
CA GLN A 254 28.36 -17.31 10.07
C GLN A 254 27.62 -18.52 10.66
N ILE A 255 26.33 -18.36 10.91
CA ILE A 255 25.44 -19.41 11.40
C ILE A 255 24.14 -19.44 10.59
N THR A 256 23.37 -20.52 10.69
CA THR A 256 22.01 -20.57 10.11
C THR A 256 20.98 -19.90 11.03
N PRO A 257 19.84 -19.39 10.53
CA PRO A 257 18.85 -18.69 11.36
C PRO A 257 18.30 -19.51 12.53
N ASP A 258 18.17 -20.83 12.37
CA ASP A 258 17.74 -21.77 13.41
C ASP A 258 18.78 -21.96 14.54
N GLN A 259 20.01 -21.49 14.34
CA GLN A 259 21.09 -21.53 15.32
C GLN A 259 21.22 -20.24 16.14
N ILE A 260 20.36 -19.24 15.94
CA ILE A 260 20.32 -18.04 16.78
C ILE A 260 20.05 -18.46 18.24
N PRO A 261 20.96 -18.15 19.18
CA PRO A 261 20.85 -18.66 20.54
C PRO A 261 19.78 -17.93 21.35
N GLY A 262 19.20 -18.66 22.32
CA GLY A 262 18.34 -18.08 23.34
C GLY A 262 16.86 -17.98 22.92
N ASN A 263 16.12 -17.19 23.69
CA ASN A 263 14.70 -16.99 23.48
C ASN A 263 14.49 -15.69 22.69
N ALA A 264 13.76 -15.76 21.57
CA ALA A 264 13.54 -14.61 20.69
C ALA A 264 12.81 -13.44 21.39
N VAL A 265 11.90 -13.72 22.32
CA VAL A 265 11.23 -12.67 23.11
C VAL A 265 12.23 -11.95 23.99
N LYS A 266 13.11 -12.68 24.68
CA LYS A 266 14.18 -12.08 25.50
C LYS A 266 15.16 -11.27 24.65
N LEU A 267 15.61 -11.84 23.53
CA LEU A 267 16.57 -11.21 22.62
C LEU A 267 16.05 -9.86 22.09
N ILE A 268 14.76 -9.77 21.77
CA ILE A 268 14.10 -8.57 21.23
C ILE A 268 13.63 -7.61 22.34
N SER A 269 13.43 -8.09 23.57
CA SER A 269 13.08 -7.25 24.71
C SER A 269 14.25 -6.38 25.18
N ASP A 270 15.48 -6.83 24.92
CA ASP A 270 16.68 -6.01 25.04
C ASP A 270 16.78 -5.05 23.85
N ALA A 271 17.31 -3.85 24.08
CA ALA A 271 17.46 -2.87 23.01
C ALA A 271 18.47 -3.37 21.96
N PHE A 272 18.06 -3.36 20.70
CA PHE A 272 18.89 -3.70 19.54
C PHE A 272 19.03 -2.49 18.63
N ILE A 273 19.97 -2.52 17.67
CA ILE A 273 20.11 -1.46 16.68
C ILE A 273 19.60 -1.95 15.33
N ILE A 274 18.67 -1.18 14.75
CA ILE A 274 18.23 -1.31 13.37
C ILE A 274 19.06 -0.34 12.53
N THR A 275 19.72 -0.86 11.50
CA THR A 275 20.48 -0.05 10.56
C THR A 275 19.93 -0.26 9.16
N ALA A 276 19.41 0.82 8.57
CA ALA A 276 18.95 0.81 7.17
C ALA A 276 19.94 1.58 6.29
N GLY A 277 20.15 1.09 5.08
CA GLY A 277 21.01 1.72 4.08
C GLY A 277 22.30 0.96 3.80
N ASN A 278 23.17 1.61 3.03
CA ASN A 278 24.38 1.05 2.43
C ASN A 278 25.57 2.00 2.62
N ASP A 279 26.67 1.80 1.88
CA ASP A 279 27.87 2.64 1.96
C ASP A 279 27.67 4.09 1.47
N GLU A 280 26.64 4.37 0.65
CA GLU A 280 26.34 5.74 0.20
C GLU A 280 25.58 6.52 1.28
N LEU A 281 24.58 5.90 1.88
CA LEU A 281 23.79 6.49 2.96
C LEU A 281 23.20 5.39 3.84
N PHE A 282 23.47 5.50 5.14
CA PHE A 282 22.84 4.66 6.16
C PHE A 282 22.56 5.44 7.43
N ASN A 283 21.66 4.93 8.25
CA ASN A 283 21.43 5.49 9.57
C ASN A 283 21.05 4.39 10.59
N PRO A 284 21.71 4.35 11.77
CA PRO A 284 21.28 3.50 12.87
C PRO A 284 20.16 4.14 13.70
N MET A 285 19.33 3.29 14.29
CA MET A 285 18.40 3.67 15.36
C MET A 285 18.25 2.54 16.38
N ALA A 286 17.94 2.92 17.62
CA ALA A 286 17.54 1.94 18.62
C ALA A 286 16.15 1.36 18.26
N GLY A 287 16.09 0.03 18.20
CA GLY A 287 14.88 -0.77 18.14
C GLY A 287 14.52 -1.29 19.53
N GLY A 288 13.22 -1.35 19.80
CA GLY A 288 12.68 -1.94 21.03
C GLY A 288 11.45 -2.80 20.81
N TRP A 289 10.92 -2.85 19.58
CA TRP A 289 9.80 -3.67 19.17
C TRP A 289 10.21 -4.50 17.96
N GLY A 290 9.89 -5.78 17.95
CA GLY A 290 10.22 -6.68 16.86
C GLY A 290 9.88 -8.13 17.14
N GLY A 291 10.50 -9.03 16.39
CA GLY A 291 10.37 -10.46 16.57
C GLY A 291 11.23 -11.24 15.57
N LEU A 292 11.39 -12.53 15.81
CA LEU A 292 11.94 -13.50 14.86
C LEU A 292 10.90 -14.60 14.65
N GLY A 293 10.81 -15.15 13.45
CA GLY A 293 9.85 -16.23 13.19
C GLY A 293 9.95 -16.80 11.78
N ASN A 294 8.85 -17.39 11.34
CA ASN A 294 8.70 -17.91 9.99
C ASN A 294 7.47 -17.27 9.34
N LEU A 295 7.63 -16.74 8.13
CA LEU A 295 6.54 -16.23 7.30
C LEU A 295 6.84 -16.58 5.85
N PHE A 296 5.81 -16.98 5.09
CA PHE A 296 5.94 -17.44 3.70
C PHE A 296 6.93 -18.61 3.54
N ASN A 297 7.03 -19.48 4.54
CA ASN A 297 8.00 -20.58 4.61
C ASN A 297 9.47 -20.11 4.59
N ARG A 298 9.74 -18.90 5.09
CA ARG A 298 11.08 -18.30 5.16
C ARG A 298 11.37 -17.84 6.58
N PRO A 299 12.63 -17.95 7.05
CA PRO A 299 13.03 -17.33 8.31
C PRO A 299 12.96 -15.81 8.16
N VAL A 300 12.29 -15.14 9.11
CA VAL A 300 12.06 -13.70 9.05
C VAL A 300 12.38 -13.00 10.36
N ALA A 301 12.78 -11.74 10.25
CA ALA A 301 12.79 -10.78 11.33
C ALA A 301 11.69 -9.73 11.11
N TYR A 302 11.04 -9.36 12.20
CA TYR A 302 10.06 -8.30 12.28
C TYR A 302 10.69 -7.13 13.03
N CYS A 303 10.62 -5.93 12.48
CA CYS A 303 11.01 -4.72 13.20
C CYS A 303 10.03 -3.59 12.93
N PHE A 304 9.95 -2.65 13.86
CA PHE A 304 8.99 -1.55 13.78
C PHE A 304 9.72 -0.21 13.75
N ILE A 305 9.41 0.61 12.75
CA ILE A 305 9.97 1.96 12.62
C ILE A 305 8.85 2.97 12.53
N ASP A 306 8.88 3.96 13.43
CA ASP A 306 7.98 5.10 13.40
C ASP A 306 8.30 6.00 12.19
N PRO A 307 7.29 6.42 11.38
CA PRO A 307 7.50 7.29 10.22
C PRO A 307 8.23 8.60 10.51
N ALA A 308 8.18 9.09 11.75
CA ALA A 308 8.91 10.28 12.18
C ALA A 308 10.42 10.04 12.36
N ARG A 309 10.91 8.79 12.32
CA ARG A 309 12.34 8.47 12.41
C ARG A 309 13.03 8.74 11.08
N TYR A 310 14.24 9.31 11.14
CA TYR A 310 15.05 9.55 9.93
C TYR A 310 15.31 8.26 9.13
N THR A 311 15.57 7.16 9.86
CA THR A 311 15.79 5.82 9.29
C THR A 311 14.63 5.34 8.44
N TYR A 312 13.39 5.78 8.69
CA TYR A 312 12.21 5.32 7.95
C TYR A 312 12.34 5.55 6.43
N GLY A 313 12.72 6.77 6.03
CA GLY A 313 12.88 7.09 4.61
C GLY A 313 14.03 6.33 3.95
N ILE A 314 15.08 5.99 4.70
CA ILE A 314 16.20 5.18 4.22
C ILE A 314 15.76 3.72 4.09
N MET A 315 15.05 3.18 5.08
CA MET A 315 14.47 1.84 5.07
C MET A 315 13.48 1.66 3.91
N GLN A 316 12.69 2.68 3.57
CA GLN A 316 11.77 2.59 2.43
C GLN A 316 12.50 2.47 1.09
N LYS A 317 13.61 3.18 0.92
CA LYS A 317 14.40 3.23 -0.33
C LYS A 317 15.38 2.07 -0.51
N ASN A 318 15.63 1.30 0.54
CA ASN A 318 16.60 0.20 0.53
C ASN A 318 15.92 -1.13 0.83
N ASP A 319 16.42 -2.19 0.22
CA ASP A 319 15.91 -3.55 0.43
C ASP A 319 16.65 -4.31 1.51
N VAL A 320 17.87 -3.89 1.85
CA VAL A 320 18.72 -4.55 2.85
C VAL A 320 18.82 -3.68 4.10
N TYR A 321 18.69 -4.33 5.25
CA TYR A 321 18.87 -3.74 6.57
C TYR A 321 19.42 -4.77 7.54
N THR A 322 19.92 -4.31 8.68
CA THR A 322 20.46 -5.20 9.71
C THR A 322 19.81 -4.95 11.06
N LEU A 323 19.67 -6.04 11.83
CA LEU A 323 19.40 -6.02 13.26
C LEU A 323 20.67 -6.48 13.97
N THR A 324 21.17 -5.64 14.88
CA THR A 324 22.44 -5.90 15.58
C THR A 324 22.24 -5.84 17.09
N PHE A 325 22.87 -6.78 17.80
CA PHE A 325 22.73 -6.95 19.24
C PHE A 325 24.10 -6.82 19.92
N TYR A 326 24.09 -6.20 21.10
CA TYR A 326 25.30 -5.81 21.81
C TYR A 326 25.27 -6.31 23.25
N THR A 327 26.45 -6.42 23.86
CA THR A 327 26.56 -6.68 25.28
C THR A 327 26.23 -5.40 26.06
N PRO A 328 25.92 -5.49 27.38
CA PRO A 328 25.60 -4.33 28.21
C PRO A 328 26.67 -3.22 28.21
N ALA A 329 27.92 -3.53 27.83
CA ALA A 329 29.00 -2.55 27.71
C ALA A 329 28.72 -1.43 26.69
N TYR A 330 27.81 -1.65 25.73
CA TYR A 330 27.48 -0.69 24.67
C TYR A 330 26.12 0.00 24.87
N GLN A 331 25.55 -0.07 26.08
CA GLN A 331 24.26 0.55 26.42
C GLN A 331 24.24 2.06 26.09
N GLU A 332 25.34 2.77 26.37
CA GLU A 332 25.46 4.22 26.07
C GLU A 332 25.39 4.51 24.57
N ALA A 333 26.02 3.67 23.73
CA ALA A 333 25.96 3.82 22.29
C ALA A 333 24.55 3.57 21.76
N ILE A 334 23.86 2.54 22.29
CA ILE A 334 22.46 2.24 21.94
C ILE A 334 21.54 3.41 22.33
N GLN A 335 21.72 3.94 23.53
CA GLN A 335 20.95 5.10 24.00
C GLN A 335 21.20 6.31 23.10
N TYR A 336 22.47 6.59 22.77
CA TYR A 336 22.85 7.70 21.89
C TYR A 336 22.15 7.63 20.53
N VAL A 337 22.18 6.46 19.86
CA VAL A 337 21.52 6.29 18.55
C VAL A 337 20.00 6.40 18.64
N GLY A 338 19.41 6.13 19.81
CA GLY A 338 17.99 6.24 20.09
C GLY A 338 17.49 7.67 20.36
N THR A 339 18.33 8.52 20.99
CA THR A 339 17.97 9.88 21.40
C THR A 339 18.40 10.98 20.43
N HIS A 340 19.36 10.71 19.55
CA HIS A 340 19.78 11.64 18.50
C HIS A 340 19.13 11.31 17.16
N SER A 341 19.11 12.25 16.23
CA SER A 341 18.55 12.09 14.89
C SER A 341 19.65 12.24 13.84
N GLY A 342 19.64 11.37 12.82
CA GLY A 342 20.59 11.47 11.70
C GLY A 342 20.29 12.62 10.75
N ARG A 343 19.18 13.35 10.96
CA ARG A 343 18.90 14.62 10.26
C ARG A 343 19.83 15.73 10.72
N ASP A 344 20.27 15.68 11.97
CA ASP A 344 20.88 16.80 12.68
C ASP A 344 22.40 16.64 12.86
N GLY A 345 22.99 15.55 12.34
CA GLY A 345 24.42 15.30 12.39
C GLY A 345 24.82 13.86 12.12
N ASP A 346 26.14 13.59 12.16
CA ASP A 346 26.71 12.25 12.00
C ASP A 346 26.51 11.42 13.27
N LYS A 347 25.46 10.59 13.23
CA LYS A 347 25.07 9.74 14.35
C LYS A 347 26.06 8.60 14.62
N VAL A 348 26.81 8.15 13.59
CA VAL A 348 27.79 7.07 13.70
C VAL A 348 29.03 7.56 14.45
N ALA A 349 29.52 8.75 14.08
CA ALA A 349 30.62 9.38 14.81
C ALA A 349 30.29 9.58 16.30
N GLY A 350 29.07 10.04 16.59
CA GLY A 350 28.63 10.28 17.97
C GLY A 350 28.38 9.02 18.81
N SER A 351 27.99 7.89 18.19
CA SER A 351 27.80 6.62 18.89
C SER A 351 29.10 5.87 19.18
N LYS A 352 30.20 6.24 18.49
CA LYS A 352 31.51 5.56 18.56
C LYS A 352 31.47 4.09 18.15
N LEU A 353 30.43 3.67 17.43
CA LEU A 353 30.34 2.33 16.85
C LEU A 353 31.10 2.29 15.52
N THR A 354 31.79 1.18 15.25
CA THR A 354 32.62 1.03 14.05
C THR A 354 31.80 0.40 12.94
N PRO A 355 31.45 1.12 11.86
CA PRO A 355 30.60 0.58 10.81
C PRO A 355 31.34 -0.49 10.01
N ILE A 356 30.64 -1.58 9.72
CA ILE A 356 31.07 -2.66 8.83
C ILE A 356 30.01 -2.89 7.74
N THR A 357 30.40 -3.53 6.63
CA THR A 357 29.50 -3.83 5.51
C THR A 357 29.29 -5.34 5.44
N THR A 358 28.03 -5.76 5.51
CA THR A 358 27.65 -7.16 5.40
C THR A 358 27.73 -7.62 3.93
N PRO A 359 27.79 -8.94 3.64
CA PRO A 359 27.86 -9.44 2.26
C PRO A 359 26.72 -8.99 1.33
N GLY A 360 25.52 -8.75 1.88
CA GLY A 360 24.38 -8.22 1.13
C GLY A 360 24.41 -6.69 0.91
N GLY A 361 25.47 -6.00 1.36
CA GLY A 361 25.65 -4.55 1.21
C GLY A 361 24.97 -3.70 2.29
N GLY A 362 24.43 -4.33 3.33
CA GLY A 362 23.88 -3.64 4.49
C GLY A 362 24.97 -3.13 5.43
N LYS A 363 24.62 -2.14 6.26
CA LYS A 363 25.53 -1.63 7.30
C LYS A 363 25.22 -2.27 8.65
N ALA A 364 26.28 -2.67 9.35
CA ALA A 364 26.25 -3.16 10.73
C ALA A 364 27.40 -2.52 11.51
N PHE A 365 27.66 -2.98 12.74
CA PHE A 365 28.76 -2.47 13.56
C PHE A 365 29.61 -3.59 14.15
N ALA A 366 30.92 -3.38 14.19
CA ALA A 366 31.89 -4.38 14.64
C ALA A 366 31.68 -4.78 16.10
N GLU A 367 31.10 -3.90 16.93
CA GLU A 367 30.89 -4.13 18.36
C GLU A 367 29.73 -5.10 18.65
N ALA A 368 28.90 -5.42 17.66
CA ALA A 368 27.81 -6.36 17.81
C ALA A 368 28.35 -7.78 18.13
N TRP A 369 27.64 -8.51 19.00
CA TRP A 369 27.89 -9.95 19.20
C TRP A 369 27.03 -10.79 18.25
N LEU A 370 25.90 -10.26 17.78
CA LEU A 370 25.03 -10.89 16.77
C LEU A 370 24.61 -9.86 15.73
N VAL A 371 24.74 -10.24 14.46
CA VAL A 371 24.28 -9.49 13.29
C VAL A 371 23.32 -10.37 12.51
N ILE A 372 22.11 -9.85 12.28
CA ILE A 372 21.10 -10.46 11.41
C ILE A 372 20.92 -9.52 10.22
N GLU A 373 21.31 -9.96 9.03
CA GLU A 373 21.02 -9.26 7.79
C GLU A 373 19.68 -9.72 7.23
N CYS A 374 18.89 -8.74 6.84
CA CYS A 374 17.56 -8.95 6.33
C CYS A 374 17.39 -8.31 4.95
N ARG A 375 16.69 -9.04 4.07
CA ARG A 375 16.08 -8.48 2.86
C ARG A 375 14.61 -8.22 3.13
N LYS A 376 14.16 -6.98 2.97
CA LYS A 376 12.76 -6.56 3.10
C LYS A 376 11.90 -7.33 2.10
N ILE A 377 10.85 -8.00 2.60
CA ILE A 377 9.92 -8.80 1.80
C ILE A 377 8.46 -8.36 1.96
N ALA A 378 8.12 -7.71 3.07
CA ALA A 378 6.80 -7.12 3.29
C ALA A 378 6.90 -5.94 4.25
N THR A 379 5.94 -5.03 4.15
CA THR A 379 5.79 -3.89 5.06
C THR A 379 4.32 -3.64 5.33
N GLN A 380 3.99 -3.13 6.51
CA GLN A 380 2.63 -2.77 6.89
C GLN A 380 2.65 -1.62 7.89
N LEU A 381 2.02 -0.49 7.54
CA LEU A 381 1.81 0.58 8.52
C LEU A 381 0.74 0.16 9.52
N LEU A 382 1.09 0.10 10.80
CA LEU A 382 0.16 -0.03 11.91
C LEU A 382 -0.25 1.36 12.39
N THR A 383 -1.55 1.60 12.44
CA THR A 383 -2.15 2.85 12.90
C THR A 383 -2.92 2.61 14.21
N PRO A 384 -3.35 3.65 14.94
CA PRO A 384 -4.12 3.47 16.16
C PRO A 384 -5.40 2.65 15.96
N SER A 385 -6.01 2.69 14.77
CA SER A 385 -7.19 1.88 14.46
C SER A 385 -6.87 0.39 14.31
N SER A 386 -5.63 0.03 13.98
CA SER A 386 -5.17 -1.37 13.91
C SER A 386 -5.01 -2.02 15.29
N VAL A 387 -4.89 -1.23 16.36
CA VAL A 387 -4.76 -1.75 17.74
C VAL A 387 -6.13 -2.10 18.27
N THR A 388 -6.40 -3.37 18.58
CA THR A 388 -7.72 -3.80 19.07
C THR A 388 -7.89 -3.63 20.58
N ASP A 389 -6.79 -3.72 21.33
CA ASP A 389 -6.78 -3.61 22.78
C ASP A 389 -6.95 -2.15 23.26
N ALA A 390 -7.89 -1.93 24.18
CA ALA A 390 -8.23 -0.60 24.68
C ALA A 390 -7.13 0.00 25.58
N ALA A 391 -6.44 -0.81 26.38
CA ALA A 391 -5.38 -0.33 27.26
C ALA A 391 -4.14 0.07 26.45
N VAL A 392 -3.79 -0.71 25.42
CA VAL A 392 -2.71 -0.38 24.49
C VAL A 392 -3.05 0.89 23.71
N LYS A 393 -4.29 1.05 23.24
CA LYS A 393 -4.78 2.30 22.62
C LYS A 393 -4.63 3.50 23.55
N ALA A 394 -5.00 3.37 24.83
CA ALA A 394 -4.86 4.45 25.80
C ALA A 394 -3.40 4.84 26.06
N GLN A 395 -2.49 3.86 26.05
CA GLN A 395 -1.06 4.08 26.19
C GLN A 395 -0.43 4.72 24.94
N TYR A 396 -0.96 4.43 23.76
CA TYR A 396 -0.41 4.85 22.45
C TYR A 396 -1.47 5.46 21.51
N PRO A 397 -2.17 6.52 21.92
CA PRO A 397 -3.43 6.96 21.28
C PRO A 397 -3.29 7.43 19.83
N ASN A 398 -2.13 7.99 19.48
CA ASN A 398 -1.84 8.52 18.14
C ASN A 398 -0.65 7.81 17.48
N LYS A 399 -0.21 6.68 18.03
CA LYS A 399 1.02 6.01 17.58
C LYS A 399 0.81 5.39 16.21
N GLN A 400 1.66 5.76 15.27
CA GLN A 400 1.84 5.05 14.02
C GLN A 400 3.22 4.40 14.01
N THR A 401 3.29 3.18 13.50
CA THR A 401 4.57 2.49 13.33
C THR A 401 4.48 1.55 12.15
N GLU A 402 5.48 1.53 11.29
CA GLU A 402 5.51 0.59 10.17
C GLU A 402 6.23 -0.67 10.59
N LEU A 403 5.53 -1.80 10.43
CA LEU A 403 6.10 -3.13 10.50
C LEU A 403 6.91 -3.36 9.21
N PHE A 404 8.18 -3.71 9.37
CA PHE A 404 9.02 -4.26 8.31
C PHE A 404 9.23 -5.74 8.57
N VAL A 405 8.92 -6.57 7.57
CA VAL A 405 9.22 -7.99 7.56
C VAL A 405 10.40 -8.20 6.62
N GLY A 406 11.49 -8.71 7.16
CA GLY A 406 12.67 -9.07 6.38
C GLY A 406 12.92 -10.56 6.41
N GLU A 407 13.12 -11.16 5.25
CA GLU A 407 13.75 -12.48 5.17
C GLU A 407 15.16 -12.36 5.74
N ILE A 408 15.54 -13.29 6.61
CA ILE A 408 16.91 -13.40 7.12
C ILE A 408 17.79 -14.01 6.03
N THR A 409 18.69 -13.22 5.47
CA THR A 409 19.61 -13.63 4.40
C THR A 409 21.00 -13.99 4.92
N GLY A 410 21.34 -13.54 6.13
CA GLY A 410 22.59 -13.92 6.78
C GLY A 410 22.56 -13.66 8.29
N VAL A 411 23.28 -14.51 9.03
CA VAL A 411 23.44 -14.40 10.48
C VAL A 411 24.90 -14.61 10.84
N TRP A 412 25.45 -13.69 11.62
CA TRP A 412 26.84 -13.75 12.08
C TRP A 412 26.94 -13.48 13.57
N MET A 413 27.79 -14.24 14.26
CA MET A 413 27.91 -14.19 15.70
C MET A 413 29.39 -14.20 16.13
N LYS A 414 29.69 -13.64 17.29
CA LYS A 414 31.02 -13.69 17.90
C LYS A 414 31.18 -14.84 18.89
#